data_AF-A0A662JXC7-F1
#
_entry.id   AF-A0A662JXC7-F1
#
_cell.length_a   1.000
_cell.length_b   1.000
_cell.length_c   1.000
_cell.angle_alpha   90.00
_cell.angle_beta   90.00
_cell.angle_gamma   90.00
#
_symmetry.space_group_name_H-M   'P 1'
#
loop_
_entity.id
_entity.type
_entity.pdbx_description
1 polymer ?
#
loop_
_entity_poly.entity_id
_entity_poly.type
_entity_poly.pdbx_seq_one_letter_code
_entity_poly.pdbx_strand_id
1 'polypeptide(L)'
;MIEKRKFLLFIFIFLLLVGVYAHFSEKKTAQNPPASHSIVFHAEELCSKYFPNETYPDKMNEIAGICPKYKNNHTAVVFCWIGCKLVKSGINAYECRGGKIYKLVVDTRNWTLISLTPSNWSEVIEVVYAECPKYIEGISENSQEESK
;
A
#
# COMPACT_ATOMS: atom_id res chain seq x y z
N MET A 1 -14.53 -51.37 26.30
CA MET A 1 -13.65 -50.38 26.99
C MET A 1 -12.50 -49.83 26.13
N ILE A 2 -12.14 -50.44 25.00
CA ILE A 2 -11.00 -50.01 24.15
C ILE A 2 -11.34 -48.78 23.29
N GLU A 3 -12.58 -48.61 22.83
CA GLU A 3 -12.95 -47.48 21.95
C GLU A 3 -12.92 -46.12 22.66
N LYS A 4 -13.33 -46.05 23.93
CA LYS A 4 -13.26 -44.81 24.72
C LYS A 4 -11.82 -44.31 24.90
N ARG A 5 -10.84 -45.21 24.96
CA ARG A 5 -9.42 -44.85 25.05
C ARG A 5 -8.88 -44.30 23.73
N LYS A 6 -9.34 -44.81 22.58
CA LYS A 6 -8.94 -44.30 21.25
C LYS A 6 -9.52 -42.90 20.98
N PHE A 7 -10.76 -42.66 21.40
CA PHE A 7 -11.42 -41.36 21.25
C PHE A 7 -10.72 -40.26 22.07
N LEU A 8 -10.34 -40.59 23.32
CA LEU A 8 -9.59 -39.67 24.18
C LEU A 8 -8.19 -39.35 23.63
N LEU A 9 -7.52 -40.35 23.03
CA LEU A 9 -6.22 -40.16 22.39
C LEU A 9 -6.32 -39.23 21.17
N PHE A 10 -7.39 -39.35 20.38
CA PHE A 10 -7.63 -38.51 19.21
C PHE A 10 -7.88 -37.05 19.60
N ILE A 11 -8.66 -36.80 20.66
CA ILE A 11 -8.88 -35.45 21.20
C ILE A 11 -7.56 -34.85 21.69
N PHE A 12 -6.73 -35.63 22.38
CA PHE A 12 -5.45 -35.15 22.90
C PHE A 12 -4.46 -34.76 21.78
N ILE A 13 -4.41 -35.54 20.71
CA ILE A 13 -3.60 -35.23 19.51
C ILE A 13 -4.13 -33.97 18.82
N PHE A 14 -5.45 -33.84 18.70
CA PHE A 14 -6.07 -32.66 18.07
C PHE A 14 -5.78 -31.38 18.88
N LEU A 15 -5.85 -31.43 20.21
CA LEU A 15 -5.50 -30.30 21.08
C LEU A 15 -4.02 -29.94 21.00
N LEU A 16 -3.11 -30.92 20.88
CA LEU A 16 -1.69 -30.66 20.65
C LEU A 16 -1.44 -29.98 19.30
N LEU A 17 -2.12 -30.40 18.24
CA LEU A 17 -2.00 -29.78 16.91
C LEU A 17 -2.51 -28.33 16.91
N VAL A 18 -3.67 -28.06 17.53
CA VAL A 18 -4.23 -26.70 17.65
C VAL A 18 -3.35 -25.83 18.54
N GLY A 19 -2.83 -26.35 19.65
CA GLY A 19 -1.92 -25.64 20.55
C GLY A 19 -0.59 -25.28 19.89
N VAL A 20 -0.01 -26.19 19.10
CA VAL A 20 1.21 -25.91 18.32
C VAL A 20 0.93 -24.90 17.22
N TYR A 21 -0.23 -24.96 16.55
CA TYR A 21 -0.61 -23.99 15.52
C TYR A 21 -0.77 -22.57 16.10
N ALA A 22 -1.43 -22.44 17.25
CA ALA A 22 -1.56 -21.16 17.95
C ALA A 22 -0.17 -20.60 18.38
N HIS A 23 0.71 -21.47 18.90
CA HIS A 23 2.04 -21.07 19.34
C HIS A 23 3.01 -20.78 18.16
N PHE A 24 2.76 -21.33 16.97
CA PHE A 24 3.52 -21.01 15.76
C PHE A 24 3.03 -19.70 15.12
N SER A 25 1.73 -19.38 15.21
CA SER A 25 1.18 -18.11 14.70
C SER A 25 1.63 -16.90 15.53
N GLU A 26 2.12 -17.09 16.75
CA GLU A 26 2.55 -16.01 17.64
C GLU A 26 4.07 -15.73 17.60
N LYS A 27 4.84 -16.59 16.91
CA LYS A 27 6.26 -16.32 16.65
C LYS A 27 6.43 -15.48 15.38
N LYS A 28 6.30 -14.17 15.58
CA LYS A 28 7.12 -13.12 14.97
C LYS A 28 7.69 -13.46 13.59
N THR A 29 6.99 -13.02 12.56
CA THR A 29 7.70 -12.17 11.61
C THR A 29 7.46 -10.74 12.09
N ALA A 30 8.45 -10.15 12.75
CA ALA A 30 8.63 -8.71 12.62
C ALA A 30 9.01 -8.49 11.15
N GLN A 31 8.02 -8.59 10.27
CA GLN A 31 8.12 -8.05 8.94
C GLN A 31 8.28 -6.56 9.18
N ASN A 32 9.49 -6.05 8.94
CA ASN A 32 9.59 -4.66 8.49
C ASN A 32 8.46 -4.48 7.48
N PRO A 33 7.58 -3.49 7.65
CA PRO A 33 6.52 -3.26 6.69
C PRO A 33 7.17 -3.30 5.31
N PRO A 34 6.63 -4.07 4.34
CA PRO A 34 7.17 -4.10 3.00
C PRO A 34 7.35 -2.64 2.56
N ALA A 35 8.44 -2.30 1.87
CA ALA A 35 8.81 -0.90 1.59
C ALA A 35 7.65 -0.06 1.01
N SER A 36 6.65 -0.71 0.39
CA SER A 36 5.37 -0.15 -0.03
C SER A 36 4.53 0.48 1.10
N HIS A 37 4.44 -0.14 2.28
CA HIS A 37 3.74 0.42 3.44
C HIS A 37 4.42 1.68 3.99
N SER A 38 5.75 1.79 3.87
CA SER A 38 6.50 2.98 4.31
C SER A 38 6.24 4.20 3.40
N ILE A 39 6.23 4.01 2.08
CA ILE A 39 6.05 5.14 1.13
C ILE A 39 4.62 5.68 1.14
N VAL A 40 3.61 4.81 1.23
CA VAL A 40 2.21 5.24 1.32
C VAL A 40 2.00 6.02 2.62
N PHE A 41 2.52 5.53 3.74
CA PHE A 41 2.45 6.22 5.03
C PHE A 41 3.07 7.62 4.96
N HIS A 42 4.28 7.75 4.40
CA HIS A 42 4.91 9.06 4.25
C HIS A 42 4.15 9.99 3.29
N ALA A 43 3.56 9.44 2.23
CA ALA A 43 2.70 10.21 1.33
C ALA A 43 1.44 10.72 2.04
N GLU A 44 0.82 9.90 2.89
CA GLU A 44 -0.35 10.30 3.70
C GLU A 44 0.01 11.40 4.69
N GLU A 45 1.15 11.26 5.38
CA GLU A 45 1.66 12.30 6.28
C GLU A 45 1.94 13.61 5.54
N LEU A 46 2.52 13.54 4.34
CA LEU A 46 2.79 14.73 3.51
C LEU A 46 1.50 15.42 3.07
N CYS A 47 0.53 14.69 2.52
CA CYS A 47 -0.75 15.26 2.13
C CYS A 47 -1.44 15.90 3.35
N SER A 48 -1.50 15.18 4.46
CA SER A 48 -2.13 15.68 5.70
C SER A 48 -1.42 16.92 6.27
N LYS A 49 -0.09 16.98 6.16
CA LYS A 49 0.72 18.11 6.65
C LYS A 49 0.51 19.38 5.83
N TYR A 50 0.42 19.27 4.51
CA TYR A 50 0.31 20.44 3.62
C TYR A 50 -1.15 20.83 3.34
N PHE A 51 -2.09 19.91 3.52
CA PHE A 51 -3.52 20.14 3.32
C PHE A 51 -4.34 19.71 4.55
N PRO A 52 -4.00 20.21 5.75
CA PRO A 52 -4.68 19.81 6.96
C PRO A 52 -6.15 20.25 6.90
N ASN A 53 -7.07 19.28 6.78
CA ASN A 53 -8.50 19.47 7.01
C ASN A 53 -9.19 20.55 6.14
N GLU A 54 -8.90 20.60 4.84
CA GLU A 54 -9.85 21.24 3.89
C GLU A 54 -11.00 20.32 3.47
N THR A 55 -11.03 19.03 3.85
CA THR A 55 -12.11 18.14 3.39
C THR A 55 -12.54 17.02 4.32
N TYR A 56 -13.82 17.12 4.70
CA TYR A 56 -14.81 16.11 5.09
C TYR A 56 -14.43 15.01 6.12
N PRO A 57 -15.36 14.67 7.03
CA PRO A 57 -15.15 13.67 8.09
C PRO A 57 -14.96 12.23 7.60
N ASP A 58 -15.14 11.97 6.30
CA ASP A 58 -15.01 10.64 5.71
C ASP A 58 -13.63 10.51 5.04
N LYS A 59 -12.70 9.94 5.81
CA LYS A 59 -11.28 9.66 5.57
C LYS A 59 -10.94 8.92 4.27
N MET A 60 -11.32 9.43 3.09
CA MET A 60 -10.82 8.88 1.83
C MET A 60 -9.44 9.47 1.56
N ASN A 61 -8.43 8.61 1.74
CA ASN A 61 -7.00 8.83 1.52
C ASN A 61 -6.75 9.96 0.52
N GLU A 62 -6.11 11.02 0.99
CA GLU A 62 -5.85 12.27 0.25
C GLU A 62 -4.92 12.09 -0.97
N ILE A 63 -4.58 10.85 -1.32
CA ILE A 63 -3.60 10.49 -2.33
C ILE A 63 -4.32 10.13 -3.63
N ALA A 64 -4.11 10.96 -4.65
CA ALA A 64 -4.53 10.71 -6.03
C ALA A 64 -3.59 9.73 -6.76
N GLY A 65 -2.32 9.66 -6.35
CA GLY A 65 -1.34 8.73 -6.90
C GLY A 65 0.08 8.99 -6.39
N ILE A 66 0.95 7.99 -6.50
CA ILE A 66 2.34 8.07 -6.05
C ILE A 66 3.25 7.52 -7.14
N CYS A 67 4.33 8.23 -7.44
CA CYS A 67 5.46 7.69 -8.17
C CYS A 67 6.72 7.66 -7.29
N PRO A 68 7.13 6.47 -6.76
CA PRO A 68 8.28 6.33 -5.86
C PRO A 68 9.64 6.72 -6.43
N LYS A 69 9.79 6.67 -7.76
CA LYS A 69 11.02 6.96 -8.49
C LYS A 69 10.70 7.89 -9.65
N TYR A 70 10.62 9.18 -9.38
CA TYR A 70 10.32 10.20 -10.37
C TYR A 70 11.59 10.91 -10.81
N LYS A 71 11.92 10.88 -12.11
CA LYS A 71 13.13 11.47 -12.73
C LYS A 71 14.49 10.91 -12.26
N ASN A 72 14.68 10.66 -10.97
CA ASN A 72 15.88 10.08 -10.39
C ASN A 72 15.52 9.13 -9.22
N ASN A 73 16.53 8.42 -8.68
CA ASN A 73 16.33 7.40 -7.63
C ASN A 73 16.04 7.97 -6.23
N HIS A 74 16.13 9.29 -6.03
CA HIS A 74 15.98 9.94 -4.74
C HIS A 74 14.83 10.92 -4.69
N THR A 75 14.01 10.98 -5.74
CA THR A 75 12.82 11.81 -5.75
C THR A 75 11.59 10.97 -6.00
N ALA A 76 10.56 11.20 -5.18
CA ALA A 76 9.23 10.68 -5.41
C ALA A 76 8.29 11.84 -5.75
N VAL A 77 7.23 11.50 -6.46
CA VAL A 77 6.09 12.41 -6.63
C VAL A 77 4.88 11.83 -5.92
N VAL A 78 4.24 12.66 -5.11
CA VAL A 78 2.97 12.36 -4.47
C VAL A 78 1.94 13.34 -5.02
N PHE A 79 0.86 12.82 -5.57
CA PHE A 79 -0.29 13.63 -5.95
C PHE A 79 -1.31 13.58 -4.82
N CYS A 80 -1.60 14.73 -4.24
CA CYS A 80 -2.63 14.88 -3.22
C CYS A 80 -3.88 15.51 -3.83
N TRP A 81 -5.08 15.06 -3.44
CA TRP A 81 -6.34 15.75 -3.77
C TRP A 81 -6.93 16.44 -2.55
N ILE A 82 -7.76 17.45 -2.81
CA ILE A 82 -8.51 18.20 -1.79
C ILE A 82 -9.88 18.51 -2.39
N GLY A 83 -10.96 18.43 -1.61
CA GLY A 83 -12.28 18.81 -2.14
C GLY A 83 -12.87 17.78 -3.09
N CYS A 84 -12.27 16.60 -3.18
CA CYS A 84 -12.46 15.71 -4.31
C CYS A 84 -13.57 14.69 -4.06
N LYS A 85 -14.49 14.56 -5.03
CA LYS A 85 -15.36 13.38 -5.14
C LYS A 85 -14.79 12.44 -6.20
N LEU A 86 -14.51 11.20 -5.80
CA LEU A 86 -14.16 10.14 -6.73
C LEU A 86 -15.37 9.73 -7.56
N VAL A 87 -15.24 9.84 -8.88
CA VAL A 87 -16.25 9.41 -9.85
C VAL A 87 -15.65 8.34 -10.74
N LYS A 88 -16.41 7.28 -11.04
CA LYS A 88 -15.96 6.23 -11.95
C LYS A 88 -15.84 6.81 -13.36
N SER A 89 -14.67 6.63 -13.98
CA SER A 89 -14.34 7.08 -15.35
C SER A 89 -13.81 5.87 -16.12
N GLY A 90 -14.71 5.12 -16.79
CA GLY A 90 -14.33 3.92 -17.56
C GLY A 90 -14.35 2.59 -16.77
N ILE A 91 -13.71 1.56 -17.33
CA ILE A 91 -13.85 0.16 -16.86
C ILE A 91 -13.17 -0.05 -15.50
N ASN A 92 -12.01 0.56 -15.25
CA ASN A 92 -11.21 0.42 -14.01
C ASN A 92 -10.53 1.72 -13.56
N ALA A 93 -11.05 2.89 -13.93
CA ALA A 93 -10.49 4.16 -13.51
C ALA A 93 -11.51 4.98 -12.73
N TYR A 94 -11.00 5.71 -11.75
CA TYR A 94 -11.72 6.77 -11.06
C TYR A 94 -11.06 8.09 -11.43
N GLU A 95 -11.80 9.17 -11.31
CA GLU A 95 -11.30 10.52 -11.51
C GLU A 95 -11.78 11.44 -10.40
N CYS A 96 -10.98 12.46 -10.13
CA CYS A 96 -11.32 13.50 -9.20
C CYS A 96 -12.25 14.56 -9.81
N ARG A 97 -13.41 14.81 -9.21
CA ARG A 97 -14.36 15.87 -9.63
C ARG A 97 -14.66 16.84 -8.48
N GLY A 98 -14.74 18.13 -8.81
CA GLY A 98 -15.10 19.20 -7.87
C GLY A 98 -13.99 19.66 -6.92
N GLY A 99 -12.87 18.94 -6.86
CA GLY A 99 -11.71 19.25 -6.03
C GLY A 99 -10.54 19.85 -6.80
N LYS A 100 -9.41 19.94 -6.10
CA LYS A 100 -8.10 20.32 -6.63
C LYS A 100 -7.13 19.16 -6.44
N ILE A 101 -6.13 19.11 -7.31
CA ILE A 101 -5.02 18.16 -7.20
C ILE A 101 -3.74 18.97 -7.10
N TYR A 102 -2.84 18.51 -6.24
CA TYR A 102 -1.53 19.11 -6.05
C TYR A 102 -0.46 18.04 -6.26
N LYS A 103 0.62 18.42 -6.93
CA LYS A 103 1.81 17.60 -7.14
C LYS A 103 2.87 18.03 -6.14
N LEU A 104 3.26 17.11 -5.28
CA LEU A 104 4.35 17.25 -4.32
C LEU A 104 5.54 16.45 -4.84
N VAL A 105 6.65 17.13 -5.11
CA VAL A 105 7.94 16.48 -5.39
C VAL A 105 8.71 16.44 -4.08
N VAL A 106 9.17 15.25 -3.69
CA VAL A 106 9.84 15.04 -2.40
C VAL A 106 11.16 14.31 -2.56
N ASP A 107 12.14 14.65 -1.74
CA ASP A 107 13.38 13.88 -1.58
C ASP A 107 13.08 12.66 -0.70
N THR A 108 13.33 11.45 -1.21
CA THR A 108 13.01 10.19 -0.50
C THR A 108 14.03 9.81 0.56
N ARG A 109 15.19 10.49 0.64
CA ARG A 109 16.23 10.21 1.66
C ARG A 109 15.84 10.73 3.04
N ASN A 110 15.15 11.86 3.06
CA ASN A 110 14.77 12.59 4.28
C ASN A 110 13.29 13.01 4.29
N TRP A 111 12.52 12.64 3.26
CA TRP A 111 11.12 12.98 3.09
C TRP A 111 10.84 14.49 3.12
N THR A 112 11.77 15.30 2.60
CA THR A 112 11.59 16.74 2.51
C THR A 112 10.86 17.15 1.23
N LEU A 113 9.96 18.13 1.36
CA LEU A 113 9.29 18.72 0.21
C LEU A 113 10.28 19.55 -0.60
N ILE A 114 10.44 19.22 -1.88
CA ILE A 114 11.22 19.98 -2.84
C ILE A 114 10.33 21.01 -3.54
N SER A 115 9.12 20.60 -3.96
CA SER A 115 8.17 21.50 -4.60
C SER A 115 6.72 21.07 -4.39
N LEU A 116 5.82 22.05 -4.34
CA LEU A 116 4.38 21.87 -4.28
C LEU A 116 3.75 22.74 -5.36
N THR A 117 3.01 22.12 -6.27
CA THR A 117 2.42 22.80 -7.43
C THR A 117 0.99 22.34 -7.68
N PRO A 118 0.08 23.21 -8.14
CA PRO A 118 -1.22 22.76 -8.65
C PRO A 118 -1.04 21.78 -9.81
N SER A 119 -1.93 20.79 -9.88
CA SER A 119 -1.91 19.70 -10.85
C SER A 119 -3.35 19.35 -11.29
N ASN A 120 -3.46 18.41 -12.22
CA ASN A 120 -4.75 17.88 -12.69
C ASN A 120 -4.70 16.34 -12.83
N TRP A 121 -5.85 15.73 -13.12
CA TRP A 121 -5.97 14.27 -13.20
C TRP A 121 -5.25 13.68 -14.42
N SER A 122 -5.13 14.43 -15.51
CA SER A 122 -4.38 14.00 -16.69
C SER A 122 -2.89 13.83 -16.37
N GLU A 123 -2.31 14.76 -15.61
CA GLU A 123 -0.92 14.67 -15.15
C GLU A 123 -0.71 13.50 -14.17
N VAL A 124 -1.68 13.21 -13.30
CA VAL A 124 -1.64 12.00 -12.45
C VAL A 124 -1.54 10.75 -13.32
N ILE A 125 -2.37 10.66 -14.37
CA ILE A 125 -2.36 9.51 -15.29
C ILE A 125 -1.00 9.37 -15.97
N GLU A 126 -0.51 10.45 -16.56
CA GLU A 126 0.77 10.49 -17.27
C GLU A 126 1.93 10.07 -16.35
N VAL A 127 2.08 10.74 -15.20
CA VAL A 127 3.23 10.51 -14.33
C VAL A 127 3.14 9.16 -13.61
N VAL A 128 1.99 8.80 -13.05
CA VAL A 128 1.87 7.60 -12.21
C VAL A 128 1.75 6.32 -13.04
N TYR A 129 1.01 6.37 -14.16
CA TYR A 129 0.71 5.16 -14.92
C TYR A 129 1.57 5.00 -16.18
N ALA A 130 2.06 6.09 -16.78
CA ALA A 130 2.89 6.02 -17.99
C ALA A 130 4.38 6.18 -17.70
N GLU A 131 4.77 7.15 -16.88
CA GLU A 131 6.19 7.43 -16.62
C GLU A 131 6.76 6.64 -15.45
N CYS A 132 5.95 6.36 -14.42
CA CYS A 132 6.48 5.76 -13.22
C CYS A 132 6.94 4.31 -13.50
N PRO A 133 8.19 3.95 -13.19
CA PRO A 133 8.61 2.58 -13.29
C PRO A 133 7.74 1.75 -12.35
N LYS A 134 6.98 0.81 -12.92
CA LYS A 134 6.20 -0.15 -12.14
C LYS A 134 7.17 -0.84 -11.18
N TYR A 135 6.86 -0.80 -9.90
CA TYR A 135 7.61 -1.49 -8.86
C TYR A 135 7.43 -3.00 -9.09
N ILE A 136 8.24 -3.59 -9.98
CA ILE A 136 8.38 -5.03 -10.09
C ILE A 136 9.40 -5.41 -9.01
N GLU A 137 8.94 -5.46 -7.76
CA GLU A 137 9.60 -6.36 -6.80
C GLU A 137 9.29 -7.76 -7.27
N GLY A 138 10.34 -8.55 -7.53
CA GLY A 138 10.26 -9.89 -8.05
C GLY A 138 9.27 -10.73 -7.26
N ILE A 139 8.11 -10.98 -7.84
CA ILE A 139 7.47 -12.29 -7.69
C ILE A 139 8.46 -13.21 -8.38
N SER A 140 9.28 -13.87 -7.56
CA SER A 140 10.11 -14.98 -7.99
C SER A 140 9.19 -15.98 -8.68
N GLU A 141 9.26 -16.06 -10.01
CA GLU A 141 9.01 -17.31 -10.72
C GLU A 141 10.17 -18.27 -10.37
N ASN A 142 10.19 -18.69 -9.11
CA ASN A 142 10.88 -19.90 -8.67
C ASN A 142 9.82 -20.73 -7.94
N SER A 143 8.75 -21.05 -8.68
CA SER A 143 7.87 -22.16 -8.36
C SER A 143 8.01 -23.17 -9.49
N GLN A 144 8.89 -24.14 -9.21
CA GLN A 144 8.81 -25.51 -9.66
C GLN A 144 8.95 -25.79 -11.16
N GLU A 145 10.17 -26.13 -11.56
CA GLU A 145 10.35 -27.29 -12.43
C GLU A 145 11.50 -28.17 -11.90
N GLU A 146 11.33 -28.64 -10.67
CA GLU A 146 11.82 -29.96 -10.25
C GLU A 146 10.59 -30.83 -10.06
N SER A 147 10.28 -31.69 -11.04
CA SER A 147 9.90 -33.10 -10.83
C SER A 147 9.43 -33.73 -12.15
N LYS A 148 10.34 -34.36 -12.90
CA LYS A 148 10.39 -35.82 -13.11
C LYS A 148 11.50 -36.24 -14.07
#